data_AF-A0A4W6FGL0-F1
#
_entry.id   AF-A0A4W6FGL0-F1
#
_cell.length_a   1.000
_cell.length_b   1.000
_cell.length_c   1.000
_cell.angle_alpha   90.00
_cell.angle_beta   90.00
_cell.angle_gamma   90.00
#
_symmetry.space_group_name_H-M   'P 1'
#
loop_
_entity.id
_entity.type
_entity.pdbx_description
1 polymer ?
#
loop_
_entity_poly.entity_id
_entity_poly.type
_entity_poly.pdbx_seq_one_letter_code
_entity_poly.pdbx_strand_id
1 'polypeptide(L)'
;GERERPFACTRCGKRFAKSTSLVRHNLTHTGERPHQCSQCGKTFLTSGELLLHKRIHTHTTLSLLLLREEVQVLLRPQHSFSTSTRLKRHMRTHMEKGIVVESLKTAFNQLNSF
;
A
#
# COMPACT_ATOMS: atom_id res chain seq x y z
N GLY A 1 20.72 28.72 27.37
CA GLY A 1 19.26 28.81 27.60
C GLY A 1 18.65 27.46 27.42
N GLU A 2 18.02 26.92 28.45
CA GLU A 2 17.30 25.65 28.36
C GLU A 2 16.13 25.79 27.38
N ARG A 3 15.90 24.77 26.53
CA ARG A 3 14.73 24.77 25.65
C ARG A 3 13.50 24.58 26.52
N GLU A 4 12.74 25.65 26.76
CA GLU A 4 11.47 25.57 27.47
C GLU A 4 10.54 24.54 26.81
N ARG A 5 9.96 23.68 27.65
CA ARG A 5 8.94 22.70 27.24
C ARG A 5 7.69 22.91 28.08
N PRO A 6 6.92 24.00 27.83
CA PRO A 6 5.82 24.38 28.71
C PRO A 6 4.63 23.41 28.61
N PHE A 7 4.50 22.66 27.52
CA PHE A 7 3.34 21.81 27.25
C PHE A 7 3.56 20.39 27.81
N ALA A 8 2.79 19.98 28.80
CA ALA A 8 2.89 18.65 29.41
C ALA A 8 1.68 17.77 29.06
N CYS A 9 1.94 16.49 28.82
CA CYS A 9 0.90 15.48 28.71
C CYS A 9 0.35 15.15 30.10
N THR A 10 -0.97 15.31 30.28
CA THR A 10 -1.63 15.01 31.56
C THR A 10 -1.68 13.52 31.87
N ARG A 11 -1.60 12.66 30.84
CA ARG A 11 -1.65 11.20 31.00
C ARG A 11 -0.31 10.57 31.37
N CYS A 12 0.80 11.06 30.82
CA CYS A 12 2.13 10.45 31.05
C CYS A 12 3.22 11.44 31.49
N GLY A 13 2.89 12.71 31.74
CA GLY A 13 3.82 13.74 32.21
C GLY A 13 4.83 14.24 31.17
N LYS A 14 4.88 13.64 29.97
CA LYS A 14 5.87 14.00 28.94
C LYS A 14 5.72 15.45 28.47
N ARG A 15 6.84 16.17 28.38
CA ARG A 15 6.86 17.61 28.06
C ARG A 15 7.33 17.90 26.64
N PHE A 16 6.71 18.89 26.01
CA PHE A 16 6.90 19.29 24.63
C PHE A 16 7.13 20.80 24.53
N ALA A 17 7.94 21.20 23.54
CA ALA A 17 8.22 22.60 23.25
C ALA A 17 7.08 23.32 22.49
N LYS A 18 6.17 22.57 21.89
CA LYS A 18 5.04 23.11 21.09
C LYS A 18 3.75 22.41 21.48
N SER A 19 2.64 23.15 21.53
CA SER A 19 1.30 22.61 21.77
C SER A 19 0.90 21.59 20.71
N THR A 20 1.22 21.85 19.44
CA THR A 20 0.95 20.91 18.32
C THR A 20 1.64 19.56 18.50
N SER A 21 2.84 19.54 19.08
CA SER A 21 3.54 18.29 19.41
C SER A 21 2.85 17.52 20.54
N LEU A 22 2.30 18.23 21.54
CA LEU A 22 1.50 17.62 22.60
C LEU A 22 0.18 17.05 22.05
N VAL A 23 -0.54 17.80 21.21
CA VAL A 23 -1.78 17.35 20.55
C VAL A 23 -1.54 16.07 19.75
N ARG A 24 -0.50 16.06 18.91
CA ARG A 24 -0.11 14.85 18.17
C ARG A 24 0.28 13.69 19.09
N HIS A 25 0.97 13.98 20.19
CA HIS A 25 1.29 12.95 21.17
C HIS A 25 0.03 12.34 21.81
N ASN A 26 -1.00 13.14 22.08
CA ASN A 26 -2.25 12.61 22.62
C ASN A 26 -2.94 11.60 21.68
N LEU A 27 -2.74 11.70 20.36
CA LEU A 27 -3.23 10.69 19.42
C LEU A 27 -2.58 9.30 19.64
N THR A 28 -1.38 9.25 20.22
CA THR A 28 -0.73 7.97 20.58
C THR A 28 -1.43 7.29 21.76
N HIS A 29 -2.16 8.04 22.57
CA HIS A 29 -2.92 7.55 23.71
C HIS A 29 -4.33 7.08 23.32
N THR A 30 -4.94 7.70 22.30
CA THR A 30 -6.26 7.31 21.78
C THR A 30 -6.17 6.26 20.68
N GLY A 31 -5.02 6.17 19.99
CA GLY A 31 -4.83 5.32 18.82
C GLY A 31 -5.41 5.92 17.54
N GLU A 32 -6.03 7.10 17.61
CA GLU A 32 -6.59 7.80 16.46
C GLU A 32 -5.49 8.15 15.44
N ARG A 33 -5.79 7.90 14.16
CA ARG A 33 -4.90 8.19 13.05
C ARG A 33 -5.69 8.93 11.96
N PRO A 34 -5.81 10.25 12.07
CA PRO A 34 -6.76 11.04 11.26
C PRO A 34 -6.40 11.09 9.77
N HIS A 35 -5.17 10.74 9.40
CA HIS A 35 -4.70 10.86 8.02
C HIS A 35 -4.77 9.52 7.30
N GLN A 36 -5.84 9.29 6.53
CA GLN A 36 -6.01 8.07 5.74
C GLN A 36 -5.47 8.20 4.31
N CYS A 37 -4.84 7.15 3.81
CA CYS A 37 -4.50 6.99 2.41
C CYS A 37 -5.73 6.56 1.62
N SER A 38 -6.15 7.37 0.65
CA SER A 38 -7.30 7.06 -0.21
C SER A 38 -7.07 5.85 -1.14
N GLN A 39 -5.82 5.47 -1.40
CA GLN A 39 -5.51 4.35 -2.30
C GLN A 39 -5.54 2.99 -1.61
N CYS A 40 -5.10 2.90 -0.35
CA CYS A 40 -4.97 1.62 0.36
C CYS A 40 -5.62 1.58 1.75
N GLY A 41 -6.24 2.67 2.19
CA GLY A 41 -6.93 2.75 3.48
C GLY A 41 -6.02 2.84 4.71
N LYS A 42 -4.69 2.73 4.57
CA LYS A 42 -3.74 2.88 5.70
C LYS A 42 -3.85 4.27 6.33
N THR A 43 -3.79 4.33 7.66
CA THR A 43 -3.93 5.56 8.43
C THR A 43 -2.61 5.97 9.10
N PHE A 44 -2.41 7.28 9.28
CA PHE A 44 -1.18 7.89 9.79
C PHE A 44 -1.50 8.95 10.85
N LEU A 45 -0.53 9.19 11.74
CA LEU A 45 -0.65 10.19 12.81
C LEU A 45 -0.47 11.62 12.29
N THR A 46 0.27 11.78 11.19
CA THR A 46 0.55 13.09 10.59
C THR A 46 0.37 13.12 9.07
N SER A 47 0.08 14.29 8.55
CA SER A 47 0.03 14.55 7.11
C SER A 47 1.37 14.29 6.41
N GLY A 48 2.50 14.56 7.07
CA GLY A 48 3.85 14.29 6.54
C GLY A 48 4.13 12.80 6.36
N GLU A 49 3.72 11.96 7.31
CA GLU A 49 3.82 10.50 7.19
C GLU A 49 2.95 9.98 6.04
N LEU A 50 1.71 10.49 5.91
CA LEU A 50 0.85 10.16 4.78
C LEU A 50 1.47 10.57 3.44
N LEU A 51 2.08 11.76 3.35
CA LEU A 51 2.73 12.24 2.14
C LEU A 51 3.93 11.37 1.76
N LEU A 52 4.76 10.99 2.74
CA LEU A 52 5.87 10.07 2.52
C LEU A 52 5.37 8.70 2.06
N HIS A 53 4.31 8.17 2.70
CA HIS A 53 3.69 6.91 2.30
C HIS A 53 3.14 6.95 0.86
N LYS A 54 2.52 8.07 0.45
CA LYS A 54 2.04 8.25 -0.94
C LYS A 54 3.16 8.14 -1.97
N ARG A 55 4.42 8.39 -1.60
CA ARG A 55 5.57 8.17 -2.51
C ARG A 55 5.76 6.69 -2.85
N ILE A 56 5.44 5.80 -1.92
CA ILE A 56 5.46 4.35 -2.18
C ILE A 56 4.45 4.04 -3.27
N HIS A 57 3.26 4.62 -3.21
CA HIS A 57 2.30 4.47 -4.30
C HIS A 57 2.80 5.05 -5.61
N THR A 58 3.48 6.20 -5.65
CA THR A 58 4.07 6.67 -6.90
C THR A 58 5.17 5.74 -7.42
N HIS A 59 6.03 5.19 -6.56
CA HIS A 59 7.05 4.21 -6.97
C HIS A 59 6.41 2.90 -7.42
N THR A 60 5.46 2.36 -6.67
CA THR A 60 4.74 1.14 -7.01
C THR A 60 3.86 1.34 -8.24
N THR A 61 3.19 2.48 -8.41
CA THR A 61 2.39 2.81 -9.60
C THR A 61 3.31 3.02 -10.80
N LEU A 62 4.46 3.67 -10.67
CA LEU A 62 5.45 3.76 -11.76
C LEU A 62 6.04 2.38 -12.08
N SER A 63 6.41 1.57 -11.07
CA SER A 63 6.84 0.19 -11.27
C SER A 63 5.75 -0.66 -11.91
N LEU A 64 4.48 -0.52 -11.51
CA LEU A 64 3.35 -1.22 -12.10
C LEU A 64 3.01 -0.70 -13.50
N LEU A 65 3.25 0.56 -13.83
CA LEU A 65 3.06 1.13 -15.17
C LEU A 65 4.18 0.70 -16.12
N LEU A 66 5.43 0.71 -15.65
CA LEU A 66 6.59 0.14 -16.37
C LEU A 66 6.40 -1.36 -16.59
N LEU A 67 5.98 -2.08 -15.54
CA LEU A 67 5.57 -3.48 -15.65
C LEU A 67 4.29 -3.63 -16.48
N ARG A 68 3.39 -2.64 -16.62
CA ARG A 68 2.18 -2.77 -17.44
C ARG A 68 2.53 -2.78 -18.93
N GLU A 69 3.57 -2.04 -19.33
CA GLU A 69 4.11 -2.13 -20.69
C GLU A 69 4.87 -3.45 -20.89
N GLU A 70 5.70 -3.87 -19.94
CA GLU A 70 6.44 -5.15 -20.03
C GLU A 70 5.52 -6.39 -19.93
N VAL A 71 4.49 -6.36 -19.08
CA VAL A 71 3.50 -7.42 -18.89
C VAL A 71 2.53 -7.47 -20.06
N GLN A 72 2.23 -6.36 -20.75
CA GLN A 72 1.51 -6.44 -22.03
C GLN A 72 2.28 -7.22 -23.10
N VAL A 73 3.61 -7.13 -23.11
CA VAL A 73 4.46 -7.94 -24.01
C VAL A 73 4.46 -9.41 -23.61
N LEU A 74 4.49 -9.71 -22.30
CA LEU A 74 4.46 -11.09 -21.76
C LEU A 74 3.08 -11.77 -21.82
N LEU A 75 1.99 -11.00 -21.74
CA LEU A 75 0.61 -11.47 -21.88
C LEU A 75 0.15 -11.48 -23.34
N ARG A 76 0.94 -10.94 -24.28
CA ARG A 76 0.65 -11.04 -25.71
C ARG A 76 0.77 -12.52 -26.09
N PRO A 77 -0.32 -13.20 -26.46
CA PRO A 77 -0.23 -14.63 -26.75
C PRO A 77 0.64 -14.79 -27.99
N GLN A 78 1.81 -15.39 -27.84
CA GLN A 78 2.66 -15.76 -28.99
C GLN A 78 2.02 -16.86 -29.86
N HIS A 79 0.90 -17.42 -29.38
CA HIS A 79 0.14 -18.46 -30.04
C HIS A 79 -1.35 -18.15 -29.95
N SER A 80 -2.07 -18.38 -31.05
CA SER A 80 -3.52 -18.38 -31.05
C SER A 80 -4.04 -19.69 -30.47
N PHE A 81 -4.97 -19.61 -29.50
CA PHE A 81 -5.62 -20.78 -28.94
C PHE A 81 -7.03 -20.90 -29.51
N SER A 82 -7.33 -22.05 -30.11
CA SER A 82 -8.62 -22.29 -30.75
C SER A 82 -9.78 -22.45 -29.77
N THR A 83 -9.52 -22.68 -28.47
CA THR A 83 -10.56 -22.89 -27.45
C THR A 83 -10.16 -22.37 -26.06
N SER A 84 -11.15 -21.92 -25.28
CA SER A 84 -11.00 -21.42 -23.91
C SER A 84 -10.38 -22.46 -22.96
N THR A 85 -10.71 -23.74 -23.12
CA THR A 85 -10.17 -24.85 -22.31
C THR A 85 -8.67 -25.00 -22.49
N ARG A 86 -8.18 -24.82 -23.72
CA ARG A 86 -6.75 -24.94 -24.05
C ARG A 86 -5.95 -23.77 -23.47
N LEU A 87 -6.52 -22.56 -23.50
CA LEU A 87 -5.96 -21.37 -22.86
C LEU A 87 -5.89 -21.54 -21.33
N LYS A 88 -6.97 -21.99 -20.68
CA LYS A 88 -7.02 -22.20 -19.21
C LYS A 88 -5.95 -23.19 -18.74
N ARG A 89 -5.77 -24.31 -19.47
CA ARG A 89 -4.72 -25.29 -19.16
C ARG A 89 -3.32 -24.71 -19.34
N HIS A 90 -3.09 -23.94 -20.41
CA HIS A 90 -1.80 -23.28 -20.64
C HIS A 90 -1.47 -22.28 -19.53
N MET A 91 -2.44 -21.47 -19.10
CA MET A 91 -2.27 -20.53 -17.97
C MET A 91 -1.94 -21.25 -16.65
N ARG A 92 -2.51 -22.44 -16.41
CA ARG A 92 -2.18 -23.27 -15.23
C ARG A 92 -0.70 -23.70 -15.21
N THR A 93 -0.11 -23.99 -16.37
CA THR A 93 1.31 -24.36 -16.45
C THR A 93 2.26 -23.22 -16.08
N HIS A 94 1.87 -21.96 -16.30
CA HIS A 94 2.62 -20.78 -15.84
C HIS A 94 2.51 -20.58 -14.33
N MET A 95 1.35 -20.93 -13.74
CA MET A 95 1.12 -20.84 -12.31
C MET A 95 1.89 -21.91 -11.51
N GLU A 96 2.03 -23.12 -12.05
CA GLU A 96 2.74 -24.25 -11.40
C GLU A 96 4.26 -24.16 -11.55
N LYS A 97 4.78 -23.49 -12.59
CA LYS A 97 6.22 -23.29 -12.81
C LYS A 97 6.81 -22.04 -12.14
N GLY A 98 6.02 -21.32 -11.34
CA GLY A 98 6.48 -20.35 -10.36
C GLY A 98 7.31 -19.17 -10.88
N ILE A 99 6.66 -18.09 -11.34
CA ILE A 99 7.29 -16.75 -11.41
C ILE A 99 6.39 -15.62 -10.84
N VAL A 100 5.06 -15.76 -10.74
CA VAL A 100 4.21 -14.62 -10.32
C VAL A 100 3.00 -15.06 -9.49
N VAL A 101 3.22 -15.64 -8.31
CA VAL A 101 2.12 -16.33 -7.62
C VAL A 101 1.32 -15.44 -6.67
N GLU A 102 1.89 -14.49 -5.92
CA GLU A 102 1.08 -13.90 -4.83
C GLU A 102 0.12 -12.78 -5.27
N SER A 103 0.55 -11.90 -6.18
CA SER A 103 -0.27 -10.77 -6.64
C SER A 103 -1.40 -11.21 -7.58
N LEU A 104 -1.17 -12.22 -8.42
CA LEU A 104 -2.17 -12.73 -9.36
C LEU A 104 -3.18 -13.69 -8.71
N LYS A 105 -2.77 -14.44 -7.68
CA LYS A 105 -3.67 -15.31 -6.91
C LYS A 105 -4.71 -14.49 -6.14
N THR A 106 -4.32 -13.32 -5.63
CA THR A 106 -5.24 -12.36 -5.01
C THR A 106 -6.22 -11.78 -6.03
N ALA A 107 -5.75 -11.37 -7.21
CA ALA A 107 -6.61 -10.86 -8.28
C ALA A 107 -7.59 -11.91 -8.84
N PHE A 108 -7.15 -13.17 -8.96
CA PHE A 108 -8.00 -14.27 -9.43
C PHE A 108 -9.10 -14.60 -8.41
N ASN A 109 -8.81 -14.57 -7.11
CA ASN A 109 -9.82 -14.80 -6.07
C ASN A 109 -10.87 -13.68 -6.01
N GLN A 110 -10.50 -12.44 -6.31
CA GLN A 110 -11.44 -11.31 -6.37
C GLN A 110 -12.36 -11.35 -7.60
N LEU A 111 -11.93 -11.99 -8.70
CA LEU A 111 -12.72 -12.08 -9.94
C LEU A 111 -13.72 -13.25 -9.93
N ASN A 112 -13.53 -14.26 -9.08
CA ASN A 112 -14.42 -15.43 -8.98
C ASN A 112 -15.37 -15.36 -7.78
N SER A 113 -15.51 -14.20 -7.14
CA SER A 113 -16.48 -13.97 -6.06
C SER A 113 -17.81 -13.37 -6.54
N PHE A 114 -18.20 -13.63 -7.80
CA PHE A 114 -19.50 -13.33 -8.38
C PHE A 114 -20.09 -14.57 -9.05
#